data_AF-A0A357NES3-F1
#
_entry.id   AF-A0A357NES3-F1
#
_cell.length_a   1.000
_cell.length_b   1.000
_cell.length_c   1.000
_cell.angle_alpha   90.00
_cell.angle_beta   90.00
_cell.angle_gamma   90.00
#
_symmetry.space_group_name_H-M   'P 1'
#
loop_
_entity.id
_entity.type
_entity.pdbx_description
1 polymer ?
#
loop_
_entity_poly.entity_id
_entity_poly.type
_entity_poly.pdbx_seq_one_letter_code
_entity_poly.pdbx_strand_id
1 'polypeptide(L)'
;EQNYAMPIIMLTARGDEFDRLRGFELGGDDYIIKPFSPKEVVARVKAVLKRTVVQTPPGELLQYPGLTIEAEARVVRIKGRIISLTPKEFDLLYYLAGRRGKVASREQ
;
A
#
# COMPACT_ATOMS: atom_id res chain seq x y z
N GLU A 1 -17.46 14.51 -2.36
CA GLU A 1 -16.15 14.77 -1.71
C GLU A 1 -15.25 13.57 -1.95
N GLN A 2 -14.11 13.75 -2.60
CA GLN A 2 -13.17 12.66 -2.88
C GLN A 2 -12.40 12.32 -1.61
N ASN A 3 -12.60 11.12 -1.08
CA ASN A 3 -11.92 10.65 0.12
C ASN A 3 -10.51 10.17 -0.28
N TYR A 4 -9.53 11.09 -0.28
CA TYR A 4 -8.14 10.75 -0.52
C TYR A 4 -7.56 10.05 0.71
N ALA A 5 -7.25 8.76 0.59
CA ALA A 5 -6.52 8.00 1.60
C ALA A 5 -5.02 8.36 1.57
N MET A 6 -4.70 9.64 1.82
CA MET A 6 -3.32 10.13 1.90
C MET A 6 -2.89 10.18 3.37
N PRO A 7 -1.75 9.55 3.73
CA PRO A 7 -1.29 9.57 5.10
C PRO A 7 -0.81 10.95 5.52
N ILE A 8 -1.13 11.36 6.75
CA ILE A 8 -0.84 12.69 7.30
C ILE A 8 0.12 12.55 8.47
N ILE A 9 1.26 13.25 8.39
CA ILE A 9 2.22 13.37 9.50
C ILE A 9 2.20 14.83 9.97
N MET A 10 1.85 15.05 11.23
CA MET A 10 1.80 16.39 11.81
C MET A 10 3.14 16.76 12.46
N LEU A 11 3.63 17.98 12.23
CA LEU A 11 4.84 18.54 12.83
C LEU A 11 4.47 19.70 13.73
N THR A 12 4.83 19.67 15.02
CA THR A 12 4.43 20.71 15.98
C THR A 12 5.57 21.17 16.88
N ALA A 13 5.43 22.33 17.51
CA ALA A 13 6.23 22.74 18.67
C ALA A 13 5.56 22.44 20.02
N ARG A 14 4.30 21.97 19.99
CA ARG A 14 3.53 21.65 21.18
C ARG A 14 3.78 20.20 21.59
N GLY A 15 4.64 20.03 22.58
CA GLY A 15 5.09 18.70 23.04
C GLY A 15 4.17 18.02 24.04
N ASP A 16 3.06 18.66 24.44
CA ASP A 16 2.14 18.11 25.43
C ASP A 16 1.43 16.86 24.90
N GLU A 17 1.23 15.88 25.77
CA GLU A 17 0.56 14.63 25.45
C GLU A 17 -0.86 14.88 24.95
N PHE A 18 -1.55 15.87 25.53
CA PHE A 18 -2.89 16.28 25.10
C PHE A 18 -2.93 16.76 23.64
N ASP A 19 -1.93 17.55 23.21
CA ASP A 19 -1.86 18.06 21.84
C ASP A 19 -1.57 16.94 20.82
N ARG A 20 -0.80 15.92 21.24
CA ARG A 20 -0.52 14.73 20.41
C ARG A 20 -1.77 13.87 20.24
N LEU A 21 -2.46 13.55 21.33
CA LEU A 21 -3.68 12.74 21.30
C LEU A 21 -4.76 13.38 20.43
N ARG A 22 -4.97 14.69 20.57
CA ARG A 22 -5.90 15.44 19.74
C ARG A 22 -5.50 15.44 18.26
N GLY A 23 -4.20 15.48 17.96
CA GLY A 23 -3.68 15.35 16.59
C GLY A 23 -4.01 14.01 15.94
N PHE A 24 -3.96 12.92 16.71
CA PHE A 24 -4.39 11.60 16.24
C PHE A 24 -5.91 11.51 16.04
N GLU A 25 -6.70 12.06 16.97
CA GLU A 25 -8.18 12.13 16.85
C GLU A 25 -8.65 12.90 15.62
N LEU A 26 -7.88 13.92 15.20
CA LEU A 26 -8.14 14.71 14.00
C LEU A 26 -7.74 14.01 12.69
N GLY A 27 -7.25 12.77 12.76
CA GLY A 27 -6.93 11.95 11.58
C GLY A 27 -5.47 11.98 11.14
N GLY A 28 -4.53 12.35 12.03
CA GLY A 28 -3.09 12.18 11.78
C GLY A 28 -2.65 10.72 11.93
N ASP A 29 -1.81 10.23 11.03
CA ASP A 29 -1.20 8.89 11.09
C ASP A 29 0.07 8.85 11.94
N ASP A 30 0.76 9.98 12.05
CA ASP A 30 1.91 10.18 12.95
C ASP A 30 2.03 11.65 13.37
N TYR A 31 2.76 11.87 14.47
CA TYR A 31 2.91 13.19 15.09
C TYR A 31 4.33 13.37 15.61
N ILE A 32 5.01 14.42 15.15
CA ILE A 32 6.42 14.70 15.40
C ILE A 32 6.56 16.05 16.10
N ILE A 33 7.21 16.05 17.27
CA ILE A 33 7.48 17.25 18.05
C ILE A 33 8.83 17.86 17.64
N LYS A 34 8.91 19.19 17.65
CA LYS A 34 10.16 19.94 17.49
C LYS A 34 10.87 20.07 18.85
N PRO A 35 12.22 20.00 18.88
CA PRO A 35 13.13 19.80 17.76
C PRO A 35 13.24 18.32 17.34
N PHE A 36 13.30 18.06 16.03
CA PHE A 36 13.49 16.73 15.46
C PHE A 36 14.74 16.68 14.59
N SER A 37 15.28 15.48 14.40
CA SER A 37 16.34 15.27 13.41
C SER A 37 15.75 14.98 12.02
N PRO A 38 16.39 15.38 10.91
CA PRO A 38 15.96 14.98 9.58
C PRO A 38 15.86 13.45 9.41
N LYS A 39 16.76 12.70 10.07
CA LYS A 39 16.75 11.22 10.04
C LYS A 39 15.49 10.64 10.68
N GLU A 40 14.99 11.25 11.76
CA GLU A 40 13.76 10.82 12.43
C GLU A 40 12.55 10.99 11.52
N VAL A 41 12.42 12.17 10.89
CA VAL A 41 11.31 12.44 9.96
C VAL A 41 11.32 11.43 8.82
N VAL A 42 12.49 11.16 8.23
CA VAL A 42 12.63 10.16 7.15
C VAL A 42 12.21 8.76 7.61
N ALA A 43 12.59 8.35 8.83
CA ALA A 43 12.22 7.04 9.37
C ALA A 43 10.70 6.91 9.57
N ARG A 44 10.06 7.96 10.07
CA ARG A 44 8.61 8.01 10.32
C ARG A 44 7.80 8.03 9.03
N VAL A 45 8.23 8.81 8.03
CA VAL A 45 7.65 8.79 6.67
C VAL A 45 7.69 7.37 6.11
N LYS A 46 8.83 6.68 6.20
CA LYS A 46 8.95 5.29 5.74
C LYS A 46 8.01 4.34 6.49
N ALA A 47 7.86 4.49 7.80
CA ALA A 47 6.98 3.66 8.61
C ALA A 47 5.50 3.84 8.24
N VAL A 48 5.05 5.08 8.03
CA VAL A 48 3.68 5.40 7.63
C VAL A 48 3.39 4.89 6.20
N LEU A 49 4.30 5.10 5.26
CA LEU A 49 4.16 4.59 3.89
C LEU A 49 4.09 3.06 3.84
N LYS A 50 4.88 2.37 4.68
CA LYS A 50 4.83 0.90 4.78
C LYS A 50 3.45 0.36 5.17
N ARG A 51 2.68 1.13 5.96
CA ARG A 51 1.31 0.79 6.38
C ARG A 51 0.27 1.15 5.32
N THR A 52 0.54 2.18 4.52
CA THR A 52 -0.40 2.73 3.52
C THR A 52 -0.38 1.95 2.21
N VAL A 53 0.79 1.49 1.79
CA VAL A 53 0.89 0.57 0.67
C VAL A 53 0.27 -0.74 1.12
N VAL A 54 -0.90 -1.09 0.57
CA VAL A 54 -1.37 -2.47 0.56
C VAL A 54 -0.22 -3.28 0.01
N GLN A 55 0.53 -3.93 0.89
CA GLN A 55 1.58 -4.83 0.47
C GLN A 55 0.86 -5.97 -0.24
N THR A 56 0.78 -5.92 -1.57
CA THR A 56 0.86 -7.17 -2.30
C THR A 56 2.23 -7.71 -1.94
N PRO A 57 2.33 -8.79 -1.16
CA PRO A 57 3.61 -9.26 -0.66
C PRO A 57 4.55 -9.48 -1.85
N PRO A 58 5.79 -8.97 -1.80
CA PRO A 58 6.77 -9.31 -2.81
C PRO A 58 7.00 -10.83 -2.73
N GLY A 59 6.62 -11.55 -3.79
CA GLY A 59 6.83 -13.00 -3.89
C GLY A 59 5.57 -13.87 -3.79
N GLU A 60 4.36 -13.31 -3.67
CA GLU A 60 3.16 -14.15 -3.56
C GLU A 60 2.76 -14.77 -4.90
N LEU A 61 3.05 -16.07 -5.02
CA LEU A 61 2.35 -16.99 -5.90
C LEU A 61 0.84 -16.87 -5.64
N LEU A 62 0.09 -16.24 -6.55
CA LEU A 62 -1.37 -16.22 -6.45
C LEU A 62 -1.91 -17.53 -7.03
N GLN A 63 -2.54 -18.34 -6.19
CA GLN A 63 -3.09 -19.64 -6.59
C GLN A 63 -4.62 -19.66 -6.47
N TYR A 64 -5.24 -19.94 -7.60
CA TYR A 64 -6.68 -20.10 -7.78
C TYR A 64 -6.96 -21.46 -8.43
N PRO A 65 -8.19 -22.01 -8.32
CA PRO A 65 -8.56 -23.22 -9.04
C PRO A 65 -8.30 -23.09 -10.54
N GLY A 66 -7.26 -23.77 -11.02
CA GLY A 66 -6.86 -23.74 -12.43
C GLY A 66 -6.14 -22.48 -12.91
N LEU A 67 -5.76 -21.54 -12.02
CA LEU A 67 -4.98 -20.35 -12.36
C LEU A 67 -3.85 -20.14 -11.34
N THR A 68 -2.63 -19.98 -11.82
CA THR A 68 -1.45 -19.65 -11.01
C THR A 68 -0.77 -18.43 -11.59
N ILE A 69 -0.42 -17.46 -10.74
CA ILE A 69 0.31 -16.24 -11.15
C ILE A 69 1.56 -16.11 -10.30
N GLU A 70 2.72 -16.18 -10.94
CA GLU A 70 4.04 -16.03 -10.33
C GLU A 70 4.53 -14.60 -10.58
N ALA A 71 4.44 -13.73 -9.57
CA ALA A 71 4.76 -12.31 -9.69
C ALA A 71 6.22 -12.04 -10.09
N GLU A 72 7.17 -12.74 -9.45
CA GLU A 72 8.60 -12.56 -9.68
C GLU A 72 9.03 -13.02 -11.07
N ALA A 73 8.52 -14.19 -11.50
CA ALA A 73 8.82 -14.74 -12.82
C ALA A 73 8.01 -14.08 -13.95
N ARG A 74 6.99 -13.27 -13.62
CA ARG A 74 5.95 -12.78 -14.53
C ARG A 74 5.33 -13.91 -15.38
N VAL A 75 5.09 -15.06 -14.74
CA VAL A 75 4.52 -16.25 -15.38
C VAL A 75 3.08 -16.44 -14.94
N VAL A 76 2.19 -16.71 -15.90
CA VAL A 76 0.80 -17.08 -15.64
C VAL A 76 0.55 -18.48 -16.18
N ARG A 77 -0.08 -19.33 -15.38
CA ARG A 77 -0.47 -20.69 -15.78
C ARG A 77 -1.96 -20.87 -15.66
N ILE A 78 -2.60 -21.39 -16.71
CA ILE A 78 -3.99 -21.83 -16.68
C ILE A 78 -4.01 -23.35 -16.84
N LYS A 79 -4.58 -24.06 -15.87
CA LYS A 79 -4.61 -25.53 -15.81
C LYS A 79 -3.22 -26.15 -16.05
N GLY A 80 -2.18 -25.53 -15.47
CA GLY A 80 -0.77 -25.95 -15.59
C GLY A 80 -0.03 -25.49 -16.85
N ARG A 81 -0.72 -24.92 -17.86
CA ARG A 81 -0.11 -24.43 -19.10
C ARG A 81 0.27 -22.97 -18.99
N ILE A 82 1.51 -22.63 -19.35
CA ILE A 82 1.98 -21.22 -19.37
C ILE A 82 1.23 -20.46 -20.47
N ILE A 83 0.71 -19.29 -20.11
CA ILE A 83 0.09 -18.34 -21.03
C ILE A 83 1.00 -17.13 -21.15
N SER A 84 1.29 -16.74 -22.39
CA SER A 84 2.02 -15.50 -22.67
C SER A 84 1.05 -14.33 -22.58
N LEU A 85 1.44 -13.30 -21.83
CA LEU A 85 0.70 -12.05 -21.70
C LEU A 85 1.64 -10.91 -22.06
N THR A 86 1.10 -9.84 -22.62
CA THR A 86 1.81 -8.57 -22.72
C THR A 86 2.06 -8.00 -21.31
N PRO A 87 3.05 -7.09 -21.13
CA PRO A 87 3.33 -6.53 -19.81
C PRO A 87 2.10 -5.91 -19.13
N LYS A 88 1.28 -5.17 -19.89
CA LYS A 88 0.06 -4.52 -19.37
C LYS A 88 -1.02 -5.52 -18.99
N GLU A 89 -1.21 -6.58 -19.77
CA GLU A 89 -2.19 -7.63 -19.45
C GLU A 89 -1.79 -8.38 -18.18
N PHE A 90 -0.49 -8.66 -18.01
CA PHE A 90 0.02 -9.25 -16.77
C PHE A 90 -0.23 -8.34 -15.57
N ASP A 91 0.13 -7.06 -15.67
CA ASP A 91 -0.02 -6.11 -14.57
C ASP A 91 -1.49 -5.95 -14.16
N LEU A 92 -2.39 -5.86 -15.15
CA LEU A 92 -3.83 -5.78 -14.92
C LEU A 92 -4.37 -7.07 -14.26
N LEU A 93 -3.99 -8.25 -14.78
CA LEU A 93 -4.42 -9.52 -14.21
C LEU A 93 -3.93 -9.67 -12.77
N TYR A 94 -2.66 -9.40 -12.52
CA TYR A 94 -2.06 -9.48 -11.19
C TYR A 94 -2.73 -8.51 -10.21
N TYR A 95 -3.00 -7.28 -10.65
CA TYR A 95 -3.71 -6.28 -9.87
C TYR A 95 -5.13 -6.72 -9.47
N LEU A 96 -5.90 -7.26 -10.43
CA LEU A 96 -7.24 -7.75 -10.18
C LEU A 96 -7.22 -9.01 -9.29
N ALA A 97 -6.30 -9.93 -9.56
CA ALA A 97 -6.14 -11.17 -8.81
C ALA A 97 -5.66 -10.92 -7.36
N GLY A 98 -4.90 -9.86 -7.09
CA GLY A 98 -4.52 -9.49 -5.72
C GLY A 98 -5.65 -8.85 -4.90
N ARG A 99 -6.77 -8.46 -5.54
CA ARG A 99 -7.87 -7.69 -4.92
C ARG A 99 -9.19 -8.48 -4.91
N ARG A 100 -9.15 -9.69 -4.35
CA ARG A 100 -10.31 -10.59 -4.33
C ARG A 100 -11.54 -9.92 -3.68
N GLY A 101 -12.64 -9.85 -4.43
CA GLY A 101 -13.93 -9.32 -3.95
C GLY A 101 -14.06 -7.80 -3.91
N LYS A 102 -13.06 -7.05 -4.41
CA LYS A 102 -13.15 -5.58 -4.53
C LYS A 102 -13.39 -5.17 -5.98
N VAL A 103 -14.38 -4.31 -6.21
CA VAL A 103 -14.62 -3.70 -7.53
C VAL A 103 -13.51 -2.69 -7.80
N ALA A 104 -12.83 -2.81 -8.94
CA ALA A 104 -11.91 -1.81 -9.44
C ALA A 104 -12.65 -0.94 -10.48
N SER A 105 -12.62 0.39 -10.32
CA SER A 105 -13.13 1.29 -11.36
C SER A 105 -12.10 1.44 -12.48
N ARG A 106 -12.54 1.82 -13.68
CA ARG A 106 -11.66 1.97 -14.85
C ARG A 106 -10.64 3.11 -14.70
N GLU A 107 -10.91 4.05 -13.80
CA GLU A 107 -10.10 5.24 -13.55
C GLU A 107 -8.99 4.99 -12.52
N GLN A 108 -9.02 3.83 -11.83
CA GLN A 108 -8.01 3.38 -10.87
C GLN A 108 -6.96 2.49 -11.52
#